data_AF-A0A2S9Q964-F1
#
_entry.id   AF-A0A2S9Q964-F1
#
_cell.length_a   1.000
_cell.length_b   1.000
_cell.length_c   1.000
_cell.angle_alpha   90.00
_cell.angle_beta   90.00
_cell.angle_gamma   90.00
#
_symmetry.space_group_name_H-M   'P 1'
#
loop_
_entity.id
_entity.type
_entity.pdbx_description
1 polymer ?
#
loop_
_entity_poly.entity_id
_entity_poly.type
_entity_poly.pdbx_seq_one_letter_code
_entity_poly.pdbx_strand_id
1 'polypeptide(L)'
;MAADHARFDRGSALTAAGLVGAACFALVLGTHPAAAAPRFVSCGGAAMLGAALLNCSHLAPTKPAQLCNFSWSLLQVGNVPQVVSGSFLLPPGANNAQVYQGAGYVAALASPVILCQDQN
;
A
#
# COMPACT_ATOMS: atom_id res chain seq x y z
N MET A 1 22.61 39.75 -62.91
CA MET A 1 23.91 39.64 -62.23
C MET A 1 23.81 38.48 -61.26
N ALA A 2 24.70 37.48 -61.41
CA ALA A 2 25.08 36.39 -60.48
C ALA A 2 23.93 35.51 -59.91
N ALA A 3 23.82 34.21 -60.19
CA ALA A 3 24.76 33.12 -59.83
C ALA A 3 25.06 33.16 -58.32
N ASP A 4 25.02 32.10 -57.52
CA ASP A 4 25.10 30.68 -57.82
C ASP A 4 25.00 29.86 -56.51
N HIS A 5 24.80 28.55 -56.64
CA HIS A 5 25.25 27.47 -55.75
C HIS A 5 24.80 27.44 -54.28
N ALA A 6 24.66 26.30 -53.60
CA ALA A 6 24.55 24.90 -53.96
C ALA A 6 24.20 24.17 -52.65
N ARG A 7 23.42 23.10 -52.80
CA ARG A 7 23.13 22.10 -51.78
C ARG A 7 24.25 21.06 -51.83
N PHE A 8 25.01 20.85 -50.77
CA PHE A 8 25.97 19.74 -50.55
C PHE A 8 26.47 19.89 -49.09
N ASP A 9 26.68 18.89 -48.23
CA ASP A 9 26.46 17.45 -48.19
C ASP A 9 26.80 17.01 -46.75
N ARG A 10 26.78 15.71 -46.54
CA ARG A 10 26.86 14.88 -45.34
C ARG A 10 28.12 15.07 -44.49
N GLY A 11 28.03 14.48 -43.31
CA GLY A 11 29.16 14.06 -42.48
C GLY A 11 29.41 15.04 -41.34
N SER A 12 29.78 14.66 -40.13
CA SER A 12 30.24 13.37 -39.63
C SER A 12 30.14 13.41 -38.11
N ALA A 13 30.08 12.21 -37.53
CA ALA A 13 30.15 11.95 -36.10
C ALA A 13 31.16 12.82 -35.35
N LEU A 14 30.75 13.32 -34.17
CA LEU A 14 31.66 13.77 -33.12
C LEU A 14 31.15 13.20 -31.78
N THR A 15 31.61 11.98 -31.52
CA THR A 15 31.91 11.48 -30.18
C THR A 15 32.86 12.42 -29.45
N ALA A 16 32.50 12.83 -28.23
CA ALA A 16 33.40 13.10 -27.09
C ALA A 16 32.52 13.64 -25.94
N ALA A 17 32.31 12.89 -24.87
CA ALA A 17 33.21 12.88 -23.72
C ALA A 17 33.40 14.28 -23.11
N GLY A 18 32.77 14.50 -21.96
CA GLY A 18 33.13 15.58 -21.04
C GLY A 18 31.98 16.52 -20.70
N LEU A 19 31.39 16.35 -19.53
CA LEU A 19 31.39 17.35 -18.46
C LEU A 19 30.60 16.81 -17.27
N VAL A 20 31.36 16.16 -16.38
CA VAL A 20 31.04 16.02 -14.96
C VAL A 20 30.78 17.43 -14.41
N GLY A 21 29.57 17.67 -13.88
CA GLY A 21 29.19 18.99 -13.40
C GLY A 21 28.00 18.95 -12.44
N ALA A 22 28.28 18.58 -11.20
CA ALA A 22 27.63 19.14 -10.00
C ALA A 22 26.07 19.15 -9.96
N ALA A 23 25.44 17.99 -9.90
CA ALA A 23 24.03 17.86 -9.50
C ALA A 23 23.80 16.86 -8.34
N CYS A 24 24.84 16.54 -7.56
CA CYS A 24 24.75 15.58 -6.45
C CYS A 24 24.24 16.18 -5.12
N PHE A 25 23.62 17.35 -5.12
CA PHE A 25 23.23 18.06 -3.90
C PHE A 25 21.73 18.40 -3.81
N ALA A 26 20.88 17.47 -4.26
CA ALA A 26 19.43 17.62 -4.12
C ALA A 26 18.81 16.44 -3.35
N LEU A 27 18.47 16.73 -2.09
CA LEU A 27 17.45 16.05 -1.28
C LEU A 27 17.68 14.57 -0.89
N VAL A 28 18.62 14.35 0.04
CA VAL A 28 18.54 13.22 0.98
C VAL A 28 17.91 13.74 2.29
N LEU A 29 16.66 14.20 2.21
CA LEU A 29 15.83 14.35 3.41
C LEU A 29 15.19 12.99 3.66
N GLY A 30 15.66 12.31 4.71
CA GLY A 30 15.38 10.93 5.03
C GLY A 30 13.90 10.58 4.98
N THR A 31 13.51 9.90 3.91
CA THR A 31 12.42 8.94 3.92
C THR A 31 12.85 7.79 4.81
N HIS A 32 12.76 7.97 6.13
CA HIS A 32 12.77 6.82 7.02
C HIS A 32 11.58 5.97 6.57
N PRO A 33 11.79 4.76 6.00
CA PRO A 33 10.66 3.86 5.89
C PRO A 33 10.20 3.69 7.33
N ALA A 34 8.95 4.08 7.63
CA ALA A 34 8.34 3.76 8.91
C ALA A 34 8.66 2.29 9.14
N ALA A 35 9.53 2.00 10.11
CA ALA A 35 10.04 0.67 10.32
C ALA A 35 8.81 -0.22 10.44
N ALA A 36 8.57 -1.04 9.43
CA ALA A 36 7.37 -1.85 9.38
C ALA A 36 7.48 -2.76 10.60
N ALA A 37 6.71 -2.42 11.65
CA ALA A 37 6.69 -3.20 12.87
C ALA A 37 6.50 -4.67 12.47
N PRO A 38 7.26 -5.60 13.08
CA PRO A 38 7.19 -7.00 12.72
C PRO A 38 5.72 -7.43 12.70
N ARG A 39 5.28 -7.94 11.54
CA ARG A 39 3.86 -8.20 11.28
C ARG A 39 3.46 -9.52 11.90
N PHE A 40 3.23 -9.49 13.22
CA PHE A 40 2.71 -10.63 13.97
C PHE A 40 1.23 -10.90 13.69
N VAL A 41 0.59 -10.10 12.83
CA VAL A 41 -0.83 -10.22 12.50
C VAL A 41 -0.99 -10.42 11.01
N SER A 42 -1.80 -11.41 10.64
CA SER A 42 -2.29 -11.61 9.28
C SER A 42 -3.80 -11.55 9.29
N CYS A 43 -4.40 -10.79 8.36
CA CYS A 43 -5.84 -10.67 8.26
C CYS A 43 -6.30 -10.85 6.81
N GLY A 44 -7.47 -11.43 6.66
CA GLY A 44 -8.16 -11.59 5.39
C GLY A 44 -9.62 -11.17 5.52
N GLY A 45 -10.09 -10.37 4.57
CA GLY A 45 -11.48 -9.95 4.49
C GLY A 45 -12.12 -10.47 3.22
N ALA A 46 -13.39 -10.87 3.32
CA ALA A 46 -14.22 -11.24 2.18
C ALA A 46 -15.60 -10.61 2.31
N ALA A 47 -16.06 -9.96 1.25
CA ALA A 47 -17.43 -9.49 1.13
C ALA A 47 -18.12 -10.30 0.03
N MET A 48 -19.23 -10.95 0.39
CA MET A 48 -20.01 -11.81 -0.49
C MET A 48 -21.48 -11.39 -0.38
N LEU A 49 -22.15 -11.21 -1.52
CA LEU A 49 -23.59 -10.88 -1.69
C LEU A 49 -24.44 -10.97 -0.41
N GLY A 50 -24.46 -9.88 0.35
CA GLY A 50 -25.25 -9.71 1.57
C GLY A 50 -24.43 -9.59 2.87
N ALA A 51 -23.15 -9.93 2.88
CA ALA A 51 -22.32 -9.92 4.08
C ALA A 51 -20.86 -9.52 3.80
N ALA A 52 -20.20 -9.04 4.85
CA ALA A 52 -18.77 -8.79 4.88
C ALA A 52 -18.18 -9.39 6.16
N LEU A 53 -17.06 -10.09 6.02
CA LEU A 53 -16.37 -10.78 7.09
C LEU A 53 -14.89 -10.41 7.08
N LEU A 54 -14.33 -10.18 8.26
CA LEU A 54 -12.90 -9.96 8.46
C LEU A 54 -12.40 -10.88 9.56
N ASN A 55 -11.38 -11.65 9.23
CA ASN A 55 -10.73 -12.55 10.18
C ASN A 55 -9.25 -12.23 10.28
N CYS A 56 -8.70 -12.39 11.48
CA CYS A 56 -7.30 -12.13 11.79
C CYS A 56 -6.68 -13.25 12.61
N SER A 57 -5.38 -13.46 12.41
CA SER A 57 -4.56 -14.44 13.12
C SER A 57 -3.30 -13.77 13.68
N HIS A 58 -2.93 -14.14 14.89
CA HIS A 58 -1.70 -13.75 15.56
C HIS A 58 -0.61 -14.80 15.31
N LEU A 59 0.31 -14.50 14.41
CA LEU A 59 1.34 -15.41 13.91
C LEU A 59 2.45 -15.75 14.92
N ALA A 60 2.64 -14.93 15.96
CA ALA A 60 3.71 -15.11 16.95
C ALA A 60 3.15 -15.33 18.38
N PRO A 61 2.78 -16.56 18.78
CA PRO A 61 2.12 -16.82 20.06
C PRO A 61 2.95 -16.46 21.31
N THR A 62 4.26 -16.25 21.16
CA THR A 62 5.17 -15.84 22.25
C THR A 62 5.29 -14.32 22.41
N LYS A 63 4.64 -13.53 21.53
CA LYS A 63 4.60 -12.07 21.60
C LYS A 63 3.32 -11.60 22.31
N PRO A 64 3.32 -10.39 22.91
CA PRO A 64 2.15 -9.89 23.60
C PRO A 64 0.96 -9.68 22.66
N ALA A 65 -0.22 -9.54 23.27
CA ALA A 65 -1.45 -9.23 22.54
C ALA A 65 -1.28 -7.96 21.71
N GLN A 66 -1.99 -7.91 20.58
CA GLN A 66 -1.93 -6.78 19.65
C GLN A 66 -3.23 -5.99 19.73
N LEU A 67 -3.15 -4.70 20.00
CA LEU A 67 -4.29 -3.81 19.80
C LEU A 67 -4.29 -3.38 18.34
N CYS A 68 -5.33 -3.77 17.61
CA CYS A 68 -5.44 -3.53 16.18
C CYS A 68 -6.63 -2.64 15.88
N ASN A 69 -6.45 -1.76 14.89
CA ASN A 69 -7.52 -1.01 14.24
C ASN A 69 -7.65 -1.50 12.80
N PHE A 70 -8.88 -1.61 12.32
CA PHE A 70 -9.16 -1.88 10.92
C PHE A 70 -9.93 -0.74 10.27
N SER A 71 -9.70 -0.57 8.98
CA SER A 71 -10.52 0.25 8.09
C SER A 71 -10.70 -0.49 6.77
N TRP A 72 -11.93 -0.54 6.26
CA TRP A 72 -12.24 -1.32 5.08
C TRP A 72 -13.31 -0.64 4.22
N SER A 73 -12.96 -0.39 2.96
CA SER A 73 -13.87 0.14 1.96
C SER A 73 -14.69 -0.98 1.32
N LEU A 74 -16.01 -0.89 1.48
CA LEU A 74 -17.00 -1.86 1.02
C LEU A 74 -18.02 -1.19 0.12
N LEU A 75 -18.67 -1.98 -0.74
CA LEU A 75 -19.82 -1.57 -1.53
C LEU A 75 -21.09 -2.14 -0.89
N GLN A 76 -22.03 -1.28 -0.50
CA GLN A 76 -23.32 -1.68 0.05
C GLN A 76 -24.32 -2.05 -1.07
N VAL A 77 -25.37 -2.79 -0.72
CA VAL A 77 -26.55 -2.96 -1.57
C VAL A 77 -27.08 -1.59 -1.99
N GLY A 78 -27.36 -1.42 -3.28
CA GLY A 78 -27.66 -0.12 -3.88
C GLY A 78 -26.45 0.62 -4.43
N ASN A 79 -25.28 -0.04 -4.52
CA ASN A 79 -24.04 0.51 -5.08
C ASN A 79 -23.52 1.75 -4.34
N VAL A 80 -23.70 1.79 -3.02
CA VAL A 80 -23.22 2.88 -2.17
C VAL A 80 -21.86 2.50 -1.55
N PRO A 81 -20.76 3.20 -1.87
CA PRO A 81 -19.48 2.99 -1.20
C PRO A 81 -19.59 3.38 0.28
N GLN A 82 -19.06 2.56 1.17
CA GLN A 82 -19.01 2.80 2.60
C GLN A 82 -17.64 2.38 3.15
N VAL A 83 -17.15 3.09 4.16
CA VAL A 83 -15.97 2.71 4.91
C VAL A 83 -16.41 2.27 6.29
N VAL A 84 -16.03 1.05 6.66
CA VAL A 84 -16.25 0.53 8.01
C VAL A 84 -14.92 0.49 8.75
N SER A 85 -14.96 0.79 10.04
CA SER A 85 -13.78 0.77 10.88
C SER A 85 -14.13 0.31 12.28
N GLY A 86 -13.10 -0.14 13.00
CA GLY A 86 -13.24 -0.59 14.37
C GLY A 86 -11.88 -0.96 14.96
N SER A 87 -11.91 -1.31 16.24
CA SER A 87 -10.75 -1.76 16.99
C SER A 87 -11.01 -3.10 17.64
N PHE A 88 -9.97 -3.90 17.81
CA PHE A 88 -10.03 -5.18 18.47
C PHE A 88 -8.69 -5.50 19.13
N LEU A 89 -8.74 -6.25 20.23
CA LEU A 89 -7.55 -6.85 20.82
C LEU A 89 -7.41 -8.26 20.25
N LEU A 90 -6.25 -8.57 19.68
CA LEU A 90 -5.93 -9.90 19.17
C LEU A 90 -4.99 -10.61 20.16
N PRO A 91 -5.48 -11.63 20.89
CA PRO A 91 -4.66 -12.36 21.84
C PRO A 91 -3.48 -13.09 21.16
N PRO A 92 -2.39 -13.37 21.90
CA PRO A 92 -1.29 -14.18 21.39
C PRO A 92 -1.78 -15.55 20.92
N GLY A 93 -1.37 -15.94 19.72
CA GLY A 93 -1.70 -17.24 19.14
C GLY A 93 -3.15 -17.41 18.67
N ALA A 94 -3.98 -16.36 18.73
CA ALA A 94 -5.32 -16.39 18.14
C ALA A 94 -5.24 -16.74 16.64
N ASN A 95 -6.14 -17.59 16.15
CA ASN A 95 -6.15 -18.01 14.75
C ASN A 95 -7.55 -17.93 14.17
N ASN A 96 -7.68 -17.32 12.99
CA ASN A 96 -8.94 -17.07 12.29
C ASN A 96 -10.00 -16.38 13.15
N ALA A 97 -9.57 -15.52 14.08
CA ALA A 97 -10.48 -14.78 14.94
C ALA A 97 -11.32 -13.82 14.09
N GLN A 98 -12.65 -13.94 14.19
CA GLN A 98 -13.57 -13.03 13.52
C GLN A 98 -13.57 -11.69 14.25
N VAL A 99 -13.10 -10.64 13.56
CA VAL A 99 -12.95 -9.30 14.15
C VAL A 99 -14.00 -8.32 13.64
N TYR A 100 -14.63 -8.64 12.50
CA TYR A 100 -15.76 -7.89 11.99
C TYR A 100 -16.71 -8.81 11.21
N GLN A 101 -17.99 -8.59 11.41
CA GLN A 101 -19.08 -9.14 10.62
C GLN A 101 -20.10 -8.03 10.36
N GLY A 102 -20.41 -7.80 9.08
CA GLY A 102 -21.40 -6.83 8.64
C GLY A 102 -22.36 -7.44 7.63
N ALA A 103 -23.54 -6.86 7.52
CA ALA A 103 -24.56 -7.25 6.55
C ALA A 103 -24.84 -6.09 5.58
N GLY A 104 -25.47 -6.42 4.44
CA GLY A 104 -25.87 -5.44 3.44
C GLY A 104 -24.75 -5.04 2.46
N TYR A 105 -23.64 -5.78 2.40
CA TYR A 105 -22.54 -5.52 1.46
C TYR A 105 -22.58 -6.46 0.27
N VAL A 106 -22.21 -5.95 -0.91
CA VAL A 106 -22.16 -6.73 -2.16
C VAL A 106 -20.75 -7.07 -2.59
N ALA A 107 -19.77 -6.23 -2.24
CA ALA A 107 -18.37 -6.42 -2.61
C ALA A 107 -17.42 -5.63 -1.71
N ALA A 108 -16.14 -6.03 -1.72
CA ALA A 108 -15.05 -5.25 -1.17
C ALA A 108 -14.47 -4.36 -2.28
N LEU A 109 -14.34 -3.06 -2.01
CA LEU A 109 -13.75 -2.10 -2.95
C LEU A 109 -12.23 -2.10 -2.88
N ALA A 110 -11.66 -2.51 -1.75
CA ALA A 110 -10.24 -2.68 -1.51
C ALA A 110 -9.99 -3.77 -0.46
N SER A 111 -8.74 -4.21 -0.33
CA SER A 111 -8.33 -5.03 0.81
C SER A 111 -8.44 -4.24 2.12
N PRO A 112 -8.79 -4.89 3.24
CA PRO A 112 -8.84 -4.22 4.55
C PRO A 112 -7.46 -3.72 4.96
N VAL A 113 -7.41 -2.53 5.52
CA VAL A 113 -6.20 -1.95 6.12
C VAL A 113 -6.21 -2.27 7.61
N ILE A 114 -5.13 -2.90 8.09
CA ILE A 114 -4.98 -3.31 9.49
C ILE A 114 -3.74 -2.66 10.07
N LEU A 115 -3.90 -1.97 11.19
CA LEU A 115 -2.82 -1.30 11.92
C LEU A 115 -2.80 -1.83 13.35
N CYS A 116 -1.75 -2.55 13.70
CA CYS A 116 -1.59 -3.16 15.02
C CYS A 116 -0.43 -2.52 15.78
N GLN A 117 -0.58 -2.43 17.10
CA GLN A 117 0.42 -1.94 18.04
C GLN A 117 0.66 -3.00 19.12
N ASP A 118 1.94 -3.20 19.45
CA ASP A 118 2.33 -4.02 20.58
C ASP A 118 1.75 -3.42 21.88
N GLN A 119 1.11 -4.24 22.69
CA GLN A 119 0.74 -3.86 24.05
C GLN A 119 1.92 -4.23 24.97
N ASN A 120 2.76 -3.24 25.25
CA ASN A 120 3.95 -3.38 26.11
C ASN A 120 3.60 -3.40 27.59
#